data_AF-S4YCI6-F1
#
_entry.id   AF-S4YCI6-F1
#
_cell.length_a   1.000
_cell.length_b   1.000
_cell.length_c   1.000
_cell.angle_alpha   90.00
_cell.angle_beta   90.00
_cell.angle_gamma   90.00
#
_symmetry.space_group_name_H-M   'P 1'
#
loop_
_entity.id
_entity.type
_entity.pdbx_description
1 polymer ?
#
loop_
_entity_poly.entity_id
_entity_poly.type
_entity_poly.pdbx_seq_one_letter_code
_entity_poly.pdbx_strand_id
1 'polypeptide(L)'
;MPCIARGGPATALRRSLAGAALAGALAWGSPARAAETQSLAEAGISPDLAWAASQLIPSPTWHLYADDTRFGLRWQLTPLLYSFGRNRRLSPWRSLLAEPLARHAGALEIHVTPEYLFSGAGIEDHVQLTGGVRAYFPLLHRGEYLSCSLGGSAFTLGGEVAAAYEAGLYTLFGVIGVQVAYSPTRALRGTTLTLNLRYF
;
A
#
# COMPACT_ATOMS: atom_id res chain seq x y z
N MET A 1 62.83 -49.24 15.61
CA MET A 1 63.33 -48.00 14.97
C MET A 1 62.12 -47.19 14.50
N PRO A 2 62.18 -45.85 14.56
CA PRO A 2 61.43 -45.11 15.58
C PRO A 2 60.43 -44.09 14.99
N CYS A 3 59.82 -43.32 15.89
CA CYS A 3 59.37 -41.92 15.68
C CYS A 3 58.03 -41.71 14.92
N ILE A 4 57.19 -40.72 15.23
CA ILE A 4 57.18 -39.61 16.19
C ILE A 4 55.72 -39.06 16.18
N ALA A 5 55.31 -38.50 17.31
CA ALA A 5 54.07 -37.76 17.52
C ALA A 5 53.92 -36.50 16.63
N ARG A 6 52.68 -35.99 16.50
CA ARG A 6 52.24 -34.60 16.78
C ARG A 6 51.16 -34.09 15.83
N GLY A 7 50.16 -33.44 16.44
CA GLY A 7 49.66 -32.14 15.97
C GLY A 7 48.40 -32.15 15.10
N GLY A 8 47.25 -31.80 15.68
CA GLY A 8 46.27 -30.99 14.95
C GLY A 8 46.67 -29.51 14.99
N PRO A 9 45.80 -28.56 14.58
CA PRO A 9 44.78 -28.59 13.53
C PRO A 9 45.08 -27.49 12.46
N ALA A 10 44.11 -27.21 11.58
CA ALA A 10 43.97 -26.02 10.73
C ALA A 10 44.55 -26.05 9.30
N THR A 11 43.64 -26.01 8.31
CA THR A 11 43.65 -25.27 7.03
C THR A 11 42.59 -25.90 6.11
N ALA A 12 41.76 -25.22 5.32
CA ALA A 12 41.47 -23.82 5.15
C ALA A 12 40.05 -23.73 4.59
N LEU A 13 39.24 -22.90 5.24
CA LEU A 13 37.93 -22.45 4.81
C LEU A 13 38.08 -21.50 3.61
N ARG A 14 37.47 -21.82 2.45
CA ARG A 14 37.18 -20.85 1.38
C ARG A 14 35.65 -20.71 1.34
N ARG A 15 35.06 -19.59 1.80
CA ARG A 15 34.85 -18.32 1.08
C ARG A 15 34.16 -18.58 -0.27
N SER A 16 32.98 -18.07 -0.62
CA SER A 16 32.20 -16.92 -0.15
C SER A 16 30.83 -16.99 -0.82
N LEU A 17 29.75 -16.63 -0.14
CA LEU A 17 28.63 -15.94 -0.79
C LEU A 17 28.07 -14.92 0.21
N ALA A 18 28.20 -13.66 -0.20
CA ALA A 18 27.79 -12.48 0.54
C ALA A 18 26.26 -12.40 0.61
N GLY A 19 25.70 -12.71 1.77
CA GLY A 19 24.35 -12.30 2.14
C GLY A 19 24.42 -10.89 2.71
N ALA A 20 23.98 -9.90 1.95
CA ALA A 20 23.86 -8.53 2.40
C ALA A 20 22.73 -8.43 3.45
N ALA A 21 23.10 -8.42 4.72
CA ALA A 21 22.21 -8.01 5.80
C ALA A 21 22.15 -6.47 5.84
N LEU A 22 20.98 -5.91 5.53
CA LEU A 22 20.65 -4.51 5.81
C LEU A 22 20.68 -4.28 7.32
N ALA A 23 21.73 -3.64 7.82
CA ALA A 23 21.72 -3.02 9.13
C ALA A 23 21.07 -1.63 8.99
N GLY A 24 19.82 -1.53 9.44
CA GLY A 24 19.11 -0.26 9.58
C GLY A 24 19.82 0.65 10.59
N ALA A 25 20.25 1.81 10.11
CA ALA A 25 20.76 2.88 10.96
C ALA A 25 19.63 3.44 11.82
N LEU A 26 19.67 3.13 13.12
CA LEU A 26 18.91 3.83 14.16
C LEU A 26 19.45 5.27 14.26
N ALA A 27 18.80 6.20 13.58
CA ALA A 27 18.98 7.63 13.83
C ALA A 27 18.28 7.99 15.15
N TRP A 28 19.06 8.02 16.24
CA TRP A 28 18.66 8.52 17.55
C TRP A 28 18.46 10.04 17.47
N GLY A 29 17.24 10.48 17.18
CA GLY A 29 16.83 11.87 17.36
C GLY A 29 16.56 12.16 18.84
N SER A 30 17.17 13.21 19.41
CA SER A 30 16.98 13.61 20.82
C SER A 30 15.50 13.84 21.17
N PRO A 31 15.00 13.31 22.31
CA PRO A 31 13.60 13.44 22.74
C PRO A 31 13.17 14.89 23.02
N ALA A 32 14.11 15.80 23.27
CA ALA A 32 13.84 17.22 23.48
C ALA A 32 13.23 17.92 22.24
N ARG A 33 13.58 17.46 21.02
CA ARG A 33 13.06 18.02 19.76
C ARG A 33 11.66 17.48 19.41
N ALA A 34 11.32 16.29 19.93
CA ALA A 34 9.98 15.72 19.82
C ALA A 34 8.96 16.48 20.70
N ALA A 35 9.39 16.96 21.87
CA ALA A 35 8.53 17.70 22.79
C ALA A 35 8.15 19.10 22.29
N GLU A 36 9.05 19.81 21.60
CA GLU A 36 8.76 21.16 21.08
C GLU A 36 7.83 21.12 19.84
N THR A 37 7.83 20.01 19.10
CA THR A 37 6.96 19.81 17.93
C THR A 37 5.50 19.49 18.33
N GLN A 38 5.25 19.08 19.58
CA GLN A 38 3.90 18.75 20.07
C GLN A 38 3.01 19.98 20.34
N SER A 39 3.55 21.21 20.39
CA SER A 39 2.74 22.40 20.75
C SER A 39 1.82 22.91 19.63
N LEU A 40 2.00 22.42 18.39
CA LEU A 40 1.01 22.51 17.31
C LEU A 40 0.28 21.17 17.18
N ALA A 41 -0.31 20.71 18.28
CA ALA A 41 -1.13 19.50 18.29
C ALA A 41 -2.30 19.70 17.33
N GLU A 42 -2.16 19.11 16.15
CA GLU A 42 -3.25 18.77 15.26
C GLU A 42 -4.39 18.19 16.09
N ALA A 43 -5.62 18.69 15.88
CA ALA A 43 -6.79 18.17 16.55
C ALA A 43 -6.83 16.66 16.32
N GLY A 44 -6.55 15.88 17.38
CA GLY A 44 -6.42 14.44 17.28
C GLY A 44 -7.76 13.84 16.86
N ILE A 45 -7.88 13.48 15.59
CA ILE A 45 -8.97 12.63 15.14
C ILE A 45 -8.71 11.26 15.77
N SER A 46 -9.42 10.97 16.85
CA SER A 46 -9.39 9.67 17.49
C SER A 46 -10.34 8.74 16.74
N PRO A 47 -9.88 7.59 16.22
CA PRO A 47 -10.77 6.62 15.61
C PRO A 47 -11.77 6.13 16.65
N ASP A 48 -13.06 6.30 16.35
CA ASP A 48 -14.14 5.71 17.14
C ASP A 48 -14.64 4.40 16.50
N LEU A 49 -15.59 3.73 17.16
CA LEU A 49 -16.18 2.50 16.65
C LEU A 49 -16.94 2.70 15.33
N ALA A 50 -17.55 3.88 15.14
CA ALA A 50 -18.26 4.20 13.91
C ALA A 50 -17.30 4.32 12.72
N TRP A 51 -16.16 4.97 12.91
CA TRP A 51 -15.06 5.02 11.95
C TRP A 51 -14.52 3.62 11.64
N ALA A 52 -14.25 2.81 12.67
CA ALA A 52 -13.75 1.45 12.45
C ALA A 52 -14.75 0.58 11.66
N ALA A 53 -16.04 0.70 11.96
CA ALA A 53 -17.10 0.02 11.23
C ALA A 53 -17.21 0.51 9.77
N SER A 54 -17.00 1.80 9.52
CA SER A 54 -17.05 2.35 8.16
C SER A 54 -15.93 1.82 7.27
N GLN A 55 -14.77 1.45 7.84
CA GLN A 55 -13.68 0.82 7.09
C GLN A 55 -14.00 -0.61 6.62
N LEU A 56 -15.07 -1.23 7.13
CA LEU A 56 -15.53 -2.54 6.67
C LEU A 56 -16.40 -2.47 5.41
N ILE A 57 -16.81 -1.27 4.99
CA ILE A 57 -17.63 -1.09 3.78
C ILE A 57 -16.73 -1.33 2.55
N PRO A 58 -17.00 -2.37 1.76
CA PRO A 58 -16.21 -2.65 0.57
C PRO A 58 -16.59 -1.73 -0.59
N SER A 59 -15.63 -1.56 -1.49
CA SER A 59 -15.84 -0.96 -2.80
C SER A 59 -16.19 -2.04 -3.82
N PRO A 60 -17.29 -1.92 -4.60
CA PRO A 60 -17.59 -2.87 -5.65
C PRO A 60 -16.61 -2.73 -6.81
N THR A 61 -16.28 -3.87 -7.42
CA THR A 61 -15.26 -3.95 -8.46
C THR A 61 -15.60 -5.02 -9.51
N TRP A 62 -15.15 -4.77 -10.74
CA TRP A 62 -15.36 -5.62 -11.90
C TRP A 62 -14.02 -5.91 -12.55
N HIS A 63 -13.69 -7.18 -12.72
CA HIS A 63 -12.55 -7.64 -13.50
C HIS A 63 -13.02 -8.06 -14.88
N LEU A 64 -12.45 -7.42 -15.88
CA LEU A 64 -12.75 -7.63 -17.29
C LEU A 64 -11.55 -8.33 -17.92
N TYR A 65 -11.60 -9.66 -17.98
CA TYR A 65 -10.66 -10.49 -18.71
C TYR A 65 -11.18 -10.73 -20.13
N ALA A 66 -10.36 -11.31 -21.00
CA ALA A 66 -10.73 -11.53 -22.41
C ALA A 66 -12.00 -12.40 -22.56
N ASP A 67 -12.09 -13.47 -21.75
CA ASP A 67 -13.15 -14.48 -21.87
C ASP A 67 -14.07 -14.55 -20.63
N ASP A 68 -13.83 -13.70 -19.62
CA ASP A 68 -14.51 -13.77 -18.34
C ASP A 68 -14.69 -12.38 -17.72
N THR A 69 -15.81 -12.16 -17.04
CA THR A 69 -16.07 -10.96 -16.26
C THR A 69 -16.45 -11.36 -14.85
N ARG A 70 -15.66 -10.91 -13.87
CA ARG A 70 -15.86 -11.25 -12.46
C ARG A 70 -16.28 -10.01 -11.67
N PHE A 71 -17.32 -10.15 -10.89
CA PHE A 71 -17.70 -9.15 -9.90
C PHE A 71 -17.06 -9.48 -8.55
N GLY A 72 -16.69 -8.44 -7.79
CA GLY A 72 -16.09 -8.59 -6.48
C GLY A 72 -16.29 -7.40 -5.56
N LEU A 73 -15.78 -7.58 -4.34
CA LEU A 73 -15.74 -6.60 -3.27
C LEU A 73 -14.30 -6.40 -2.83
N ARG A 74 -13.89 -5.14 -2.76
CA ARG A 74 -12.52 -4.73 -2.50
C ARG A 74 -12.46 -3.87 -1.24
N TRP A 75 -11.56 -4.18 -0.33
CA TRP A 75 -11.25 -3.33 0.83
C TRP A 75 -9.93 -2.61 0.60
N GLN A 76 -9.79 -1.40 1.14
CA GLN A 76 -8.56 -0.62 0.99
C GLN A 76 -7.96 -0.29 2.35
N LEU A 77 -6.77 -0.82 2.59
CA LEU A 77 -5.96 -0.54 3.77
C LEU A 77 -4.77 0.33 3.37
N THR A 78 -4.55 1.41 4.11
CA THR A 78 -3.44 2.35 3.85
C THR A 78 -2.51 2.36 5.07
N PRO A 79 -1.53 1.45 5.15
CA PRO A 79 -0.61 1.39 6.29
C PRO A 79 0.19 2.67 6.48
N LEU A 80 0.68 3.26 5.37
CA LEU A 80 1.58 4.40 5.41
C LEU A 80 1.27 5.38 4.28
N LEU A 81 1.26 6.66 4.62
CA LEU A 81 1.08 7.76 3.69
C LEU A 81 2.06 8.89 3.99
N TYR A 82 2.69 9.40 2.95
CA TYR A 82 3.56 10.57 2.96
C TYR A 82 2.88 11.71 2.21
N SER A 83 2.50 12.77 2.93
CA SER A 83 1.85 13.96 2.40
C SER A 83 2.88 15.07 2.16
N PHE A 84 2.98 15.55 0.92
CA PHE A 84 3.85 16.66 0.53
C PHE A 84 3.07 17.94 0.15
N GLY A 85 1.74 17.85 0.00
CA GLY A 85 0.89 18.98 -0.39
C GLY A 85 0.45 19.92 0.73
N ARG A 86 0.82 19.64 1.99
CA ARG A 86 0.38 20.40 3.18
C ARG A 86 1.45 21.36 3.71
N ASN A 87 1.05 22.20 4.66
CA ASN A 87 1.96 23.11 5.35
C ASN A 87 3.15 22.36 5.95
N ARG A 88 4.37 22.78 5.58
CA ARG A 88 5.66 22.17 6.00
C ARG A 88 5.89 22.14 7.51
N ARG A 89 5.09 22.89 8.27
CA ARG A 89 5.13 22.93 9.74
C ARG A 89 4.50 21.70 10.40
N LEU A 90 3.75 20.90 9.65
CA LEU A 90 3.05 19.71 10.13
C LEU A 90 3.79 18.45 9.66
N SER A 91 3.72 17.37 10.45
CA SER A 91 4.36 16.10 10.07
C SER A 91 3.82 15.61 8.72
N PRO A 92 4.69 15.26 7.76
CA PRO A 92 4.26 14.73 6.46
C PRO A 92 3.85 13.26 6.53
N TRP A 93 4.21 12.54 7.60
CA TRP A 93 3.95 11.10 7.72
C TRP A 93 2.63 10.82 8.45
N ARG A 94 1.84 9.90 7.89
CA ARG A 94 0.59 9.37 8.44
C ARG A 94 0.59 7.86 8.38
N SER A 95 0.06 7.21 9.42
CA SER A 95 -0.10 5.76 9.47
C SER A 95 -1.54 5.40 9.83
N LEU A 96 -2.15 4.51 9.06
CA LEU A 96 -3.52 3.96 9.22
C LEU A 96 -4.66 4.99 9.12
N LEU A 97 -4.60 6.07 9.90
CA LEU A 97 -5.47 7.24 9.81
C LEU A 97 -4.81 8.30 8.92
N ALA A 98 -5.33 8.50 7.73
CA ALA A 98 -4.95 9.62 6.88
C ALA A 98 -6.17 10.50 6.65
N GLU A 99 -6.07 11.76 7.08
CA GLU A 99 -7.07 12.78 6.76
C GLU A 99 -7.25 12.89 5.25
N PRO A 100 -8.50 12.96 4.75
CA PRO A 100 -8.76 13.06 3.32
C PRO A 100 -8.06 14.28 2.70
N LEU A 101 -8.04 15.41 3.42
CA LEU A 101 -7.33 16.63 3.00
C LEU A 101 -5.83 16.40 2.84
N ALA A 102 -5.19 15.62 3.71
CA ALA A 102 -3.77 15.32 3.60
C ALA A 102 -3.45 14.37 2.44
N ARG A 103 -4.36 13.44 2.11
CA ARG A 103 -4.19 12.51 0.98
C ARG A 103 -4.36 13.21 -0.36
N HIS A 104 -5.47 13.92 -0.55
CA HIS A 104 -5.86 14.43 -1.86
C HIS A 104 -5.17 15.75 -2.24
N ALA A 105 -4.57 16.47 -1.28
CA ALA A 105 -3.75 17.65 -1.55
C ALA A 105 -2.36 17.35 -2.14
N GLY A 106 -1.95 16.07 -2.20
CA GLY A 106 -0.65 15.66 -2.71
C GLY A 106 0.05 14.71 -1.75
N ALA A 107 -0.03 13.42 -2.04
CA ALA A 107 0.52 12.37 -1.18
C ALA A 107 1.00 11.15 -1.97
N LEU A 108 1.88 10.38 -1.35
CA LEU A 108 2.29 9.05 -1.77
C LEU A 108 1.86 8.06 -0.70
N GLU A 109 1.11 7.03 -1.07
CA GLU A 109 0.63 6.00 -0.15
C GLU A 109 1.08 4.61 -0.55
N ILE A 110 1.35 3.79 0.47
CA ILE A 110 1.45 2.34 0.33
C ILE A 110 0.06 1.80 0.65
N HIS A 111 -0.46 0.93 -0.20
CA HIS A 111 -1.77 0.32 -0.01
C HIS A 111 -1.70 -1.21 -0.03
N VAL A 112 -2.57 -1.80 0.77
CA VAL A 112 -2.87 -3.23 0.75
C VAL A 112 -4.36 -3.35 0.54
N THR A 113 -4.75 -4.27 -0.30
CA THR A 113 -6.12 -4.41 -0.75
C THR A 113 -6.48 -5.88 -0.78
N PRO A 114 -7.15 -6.40 0.26
CA PRO A 114 -7.83 -7.67 0.17
C PRO A 114 -9.10 -7.50 -0.68
N GLU A 115 -9.38 -8.52 -1.47
CA GLU A 115 -10.48 -8.53 -2.42
C GLU A 115 -11.12 -9.92 -2.46
N TYR A 116 -12.43 -9.93 -2.58
CA TYR A 116 -13.24 -11.13 -2.70
C TYR A 116 -14.03 -11.12 -4.03
N LEU A 117 -13.82 -12.12 -4.87
CA LEU A 117 -14.46 -12.30 -6.17
C LEU A 117 -15.59 -13.34 -6.05
N PHE A 118 -16.76 -13.04 -6.60
CA PHE A 118 -17.93 -13.93 -6.54
C PHE A 118 -17.93 -15.03 -7.63
N SER A 119 -16.91 -15.08 -8.48
CA SER A 119 -16.77 -16.04 -9.57
C SER A 119 -15.41 -16.74 -9.48
N GLY A 120 -15.41 -18.07 -9.57
CA GLY A 120 -14.24 -18.92 -9.39
C GLY A 120 -14.63 -20.39 -9.17
N ALA A 121 -13.70 -21.33 -9.44
CA ALA A 121 -13.93 -22.75 -9.20
C ALA A 121 -13.34 -23.22 -7.86
N GLY A 122 -12.28 -22.55 -7.39
CA GLY A 122 -11.62 -22.82 -6.11
C GLY A 122 -11.51 -21.59 -5.21
N ILE A 123 -11.16 -21.81 -3.93
CA ILE A 123 -11.00 -20.73 -2.93
C ILE A 123 -9.97 -19.68 -3.37
N GLU A 124 -8.91 -20.11 -4.05
CA GLU A 124 -7.83 -19.24 -4.56
C GLU A 124 -8.27 -18.33 -5.72
N ASP A 125 -9.40 -18.65 -6.37
CA ASP A 125 -10.01 -17.80 -7.39
C ASP A 125 -10.94 -16.74 -6.77
N HIS A 126 -11.37 -16.96 -5.53
CA HIS A 126 -12.27 -16.07 -4.82
C HIS A 126 -11.53 -15.00 -4.01
N VAL A 127 -10.29 -15.25 -3.61
CA VAL A 127 -9.54 -14.33 -2.74
C VAL A 127 -8.32 -13.79 -3.46
N GLN A 128 -8.23 -12.47 -3.53
CA GLN A 128 -7.10 -11.76 -4.09
C GLN A 128 -6.52 -10.81 -3.06
N LEU A 129 -5.19 -10.75 -2.98
CA LEU A 129 -4.48 -9.73 -2.22
C LEU A 129 -3.64 -8.90 -3.16
N THR A 130 -3.90 -7.60 -3.17
CA THR A 130 -3.19 -6.62 -3.99
C THR A 130 -2.40 -5.67 -3.09
N GLY A 131 -1.09 -5.56 -3.32
CA GLY A 131 -0.21 -4.61 -2.63
C GLY A 131 0.42 -3.65 -3.62
N GLY A 132 0.50 -2.36 -3.29
CA GLY A 132 1.03 -1.39 -4.23
C GLY A 132 1.37 -0.04 -3.63
N VAL A 133 1.80 0.85 -4.51
CA VAL A 133 2.07 2.26 -4.20
C VAL A 133 1.25 3.15 -5.13
N ARG A 134 0.75 4.24 -4.57
CA ARG A 134 -0.12 5.17 -5.30
C ARG A 134 0.18 6.61 -4.90
N ALA A 135 0.35 7.46 -5.89
CA ALA A 135 0.48 8.89 -5.73
C ALA A 135 -0.85 9.59 -6.03
N TYR A 136 -1.17 10.62 -5.26
CA TYR A 136 -2.34 11.48 -5.43
C TYR A 136 -1.91 12.88 -5.85
N PHE A 137 -2.63 13.44 -6.80
CA PHE A 137 -2.42 14.76 -7.35
C PHE A 137 -3.72 15.58 -7.25
N PRO A 138 -3.68 16.77 -6.63
CA PRO A 138 -4.83 17.65 -6.59
C PRO A 138 -5.08 18.24 -7.99
N LEU A 139 -6.29 18.10 -8.53
CA LEU A 139 -6.66 18.73 -9.80
C LEU A 139 -7.43 20.04 -9.58
N LEU A 140 -8.34 20.07 -8.61
CA LEU A 140 -9.18 21.23 -8.31
C LEU A 140 -9.29 21.47 -6.81
N HIS A 141 -9.25 22.74 -6.38
CA HIS A 141 -9.41 23.15 -4.97
C HIS A 141 -8.54 22.32 -4.00
N ARG A 142 -7.25 22.18 -4.32
CA ARG A 142 -6.30 21.35 -3.54
C ARG A 142 -6.76 19.91 -3.32
N GLY A 143 -7.55 19.35 -4.24
CA GLY A 143 -7.98 17.95 -4.20
C GLY A 143 -9.33 17.71 -3.49
N GLU A 144 -9.95 18.74 -2.90
CA GLU A 144 -11.22 18.62 -2.21
C GLU A 144 -12.37 18.27 -3.15
N TYR A 145 -12.42 18.94 -4.31
CA TYR A 145 -13.46 18.71 -5.31
C TYR A 145 -13.05 17.65 -6.33
N LEU A 146 -11.78 17.63 -6.73
CA LEU A 146 -11.29 16.70 -7.72
C LEU A 146 -9.81 16.41 -7.50
N SER A 147 -9.48 15.12 -7.44
CA SER A 147 -8.11 14.63 -7.40
C SER A 147 -7.94 13.44 -8.34
N CYS A 148 -6.71 13.24 -8.78
CA CYS A 148 -6.30 12.11 -9.60
C CYS A 148 -5.32 11.25 -8.80
N SER A 149 -5.32 9.93 -9.02
CA SER A 149 -4.29 9.05 -8.53
C SER A 149 -3.65 8.25 -9.65
N LEU A 150 -2.37 7.95 -9.48
CA LEU A 150 -1.59 7.08 -10.35
C LEU A 150 -0.76 6.15 -9.49
N GLY A 151 -0.69 4.87 -9.86
CA GLY A 151 -0.01 3.87 -9.05
C GLY A 151 0.38 2.62 -9.81
N GLY A 152 1.12 1.77 -9.11
CA GLY A 152 1.47 0.43 -9.54
C GLY A 152 1.25 -0.53 -8.41
N SER A 153 0.69 -1.69 -8.72
CA SER A 153 0.39 -2.72 -7.74
C SER A 153 0.80 -4.11 -8.26
N ALA A 154 1.00 -5.03 -7.33
CA ALA A 154 1.18 -6.44 -7.60
C ALA A 154 0.11 -7.21 -6.83
N PHE A 155 -0.44 -8.24 -7.46
CA PHE A 155 -1.50 -9.05 -6.90
C PHE A 155 -1.31 -10.52 -7.22
N THR A 156 -1.97 -11.36 -6.43
CA THR A 156 -1.96 -12.81 -6.60
C THR A 156 -3.39 -13.33 -6.75
N LEU A 157 -3.65 -14.13 -7.78
CA LEU A 157 -4.95 -14.76 -8.04
C LEU A 157 -4.74 -16.17 -8.61
N GLY A 158 -5.39 -17.18 -8.04
CA GLY A 158 -5.27 -18.57 -8.52
C GLY A 158 -3.83 -19.10 -8.56
N GLY A 159 -2.98 -18.67 -7.62
CA GLY A 159 -1.56 -19.03 -7.56
C GLY A 159 -0.63 -18.25 -8.50
N GLU A 160 -1.17 -17.43 -9.40
CA GLU A 160 -0.40 -16.61 -10.34
C GLU A 160 -0.14 -15.21 -9.77
N VAL A 161 1.04 -14.64 -10.08
CA VAL A 161 1.42 -13.28 -9.68
C VAL A 161 1.35 -12.35 -10.88
N ALA A 162 0.67 -11.23 -10.73
CA ALA A 162 0.56 -10.21 -11.77
C ALA A 162 0.84 -8.82 -11.24
N ALA A 163 1.25 -7.93 -12.15
CA ALA A 163 1.39 -6.51 -11.89
C ALA A 163 0.24 -5.76 -12.56
N ALA A 164 -0.16 -4.63 -11.99
CA ALA A 164 -1.15 -3.73 -12.57
C ALA A 164 -0.68 -2.28 -12.48
N TYR A 165 -1.06 -1.50 -13.49
CA TYR A 165 -0.98 -0.04 -13.47
C TYR A 165 -2.33 0.51 -13.10
N GLU A 166 -2.35 1.43 -12.14
CA GLU A 166 -3.57 1.96 -11.56
C GLU A 166 -3.70 3.46 -11.87
N ALA A 167 -4.90 3.88 -12.26
CA ALA A 167 -5.28 5.28 -12.38
C ALA A 167 -6.66 5.50 -11.76
N GLY A 168 -6.85 6.61 -11.05
CA GLY A 168 -8.13 6.90 -10.40
C GLY A 168 -8.49 8.38 -10.41
N LEU A 169 -9.79 8.66 -10.35
CA LEU A 169 -10.34 9.99 -10.17
C LEU A 169 -11.26 9.98 -8.95
N TYR A 170 -11.13 10.98 -8.09
CA TYR A 170 -11.91 11.07 -6.86
C TYR A 170 -12.49 12.47 -6.66
N THR A 171 -13.69 12.51 -6.11
CA THR A 171 -14.45 13.72 -5.78
C THR A 171 -14.89 13.69 -4.32
N LEU A 172 -15.49 14.78 -3.83
CA LEU A 172 -16.04 14.92 -2.48
C LEU A 172 -15.04 14.48 -1.41
N PHE A 173 -13.87 15.12 -1.39
CA PHE A 173 -12.76 14.81 -0.48
C PHE A 173 -12.21 13.38 -0.57
N GLY A 174 -12.51 12.67 -1.67
CA GLY A 174 -12.08 11.28 -1.84
C GLY A 174 -13.11 10.25 -1.43
N VAL A 175 -14.32 10.65 -1.02
CA VAL A 175 -15.37 9.72 -0.58
C VAL A 175 -15.86 8.85 -1.73
N ILE A 176 -15.94 9.43 -2.93
CA ILE A 176 -16.36 8.73 -4.14
C ILE A 176 -15.25 8.84 -5.17
N GLY A 177 -14.89 7.71 -5.78
CA GLY A 177 -13.97 7.69 -6.90
C GLY A 177 -14.22 6.56 -7.87
N VAL A 178 -13.67 6.71 -9.06
CA VAL A 178 -13.60 5.64 -10.05
C VAL A 178 -12.12 5.33 -10.25
N GLN A 179 -11.79 4.05 -10.18
CA GLN A 179 -10.44 3.57 -10.38
C GLN A 179 -10.43 2.52 -11.49
N VAL A 180 -9.42 2.63 -12.35
CA VAL A 180 -9.11 1.65 -13.40
C VAL A 180 -7.74 1.08 -13.12
N ALA A 181 -7.62 -0.24 -13.17
CA ALA A 181 -6.34 -0.94 -13.12
C ALA A 181 -6.18 -1.79 -14.37
N TYR A 182 -5.01 -1.75 -15.01
CA TYR A 182 -4.71 -2.57 -16.17
C TYR A 182 -3.55 -3.50 -15.86
N SER A 183 -3.77 -4.80 -16.01
CA SER A 183 -2.71 -5.81 -15.87
C SER A 183 -2.21 -6.27 -17.25
N PRO A 184 -0.93 -6.04 -17.60
CA PRO A 184 -0.36 -6.52 -18.85
C PRO A 184 0.12 -7.98 -18.79
N THR A 185 0.21 -8.58 -17.59
CA THR A 185 0.76 -9.92 -17.35
C THR A 185 -0.06 -10.96 -18.11
N ARG A 186 0.59 -11.83 -18.90
CA ARG A 186 -0.12 -12.72 -19.84
C ARG A 186 -1.16 -13.63 -19.18
N ALA A 187 -0.85 -14.20 -18.02
CA ALA A 187 -1.74 -15.12 -17.31
C ALA A 187 -3.01 -14.45 -16.76
N LEU A 188 -2.92 -13.18 -16.36
CA LEU A 188 -3.99 -12.42 -15.71
C LEU A 188 -4.26 -11.10 -16.43
N ARG A 189 -4.18 -11.12 -17.77
CA ARG A 189 -4.34 -9.92 -18.58
C ARG A 189 -5.79 -9.48 -18.54
N GLY A 190 -6.01 -8.26 -18.06
CA GLY A 190 -7.35 -7.72 -17.95
C GLY A 190 -7.36 -6.28 -17.48
N THR A 191 -8.57 -5.73 -17.42
CA THR A 191 -8.83 -4.41 -16.86
C THR A 191 -9.77 -4.55 -15.68
N THR A 192 -9.40 -4.00 -14.53
CA THR A 192 -10.24 -3.91 -13.36
C THR A 192 -10.84 -2.52 -13.28
N LEU A 193 -12.15 -2.44 -13.09
CA LEU A 193 -12.87 -1.20 -12.82
C LEU A 193 -13.43 -1.25 -11.40
N THR A 194 -13.13 -0.25 -10.59
CA THR A 194 -13.55 -0.18 -9.19
C THR A 194 -14.29 1.13 -8.94
N LEU A 195 -15.47 1.04 -8.33
CA LEU A 195 -16.13 2.19 -7.74
C LEU A 195 -15.64 2.32 -6.29
N ASN A 196 -14.72 3.24 -6.06
CA ASN A 196 -14.12 3.47 -4.76
C ASN A 196 -15.09 4.26 -3.87
N LEU A 197 -15.48 3.64 -2.76
CA LEU A 197 -16.28 4.23 -1.70
C LEU A 197 -15.45 4.20 -0.43
N ARG A 198 -15.12 5.38 0.10
CA ARG A 198 -14.31 5.48 1.32
C ARG A 198 -14.87 6.50 2.30
N TYR A 199 -15.03 6.07 3.54
CA TYR A 199 -15.45 6.92 4.63
C TYR A 199 -14.25 7.31 5.48
N PHE A 200 -14.26 8.56 5.94
CA PHE A 200 -13.19 9.20 6.69
C PHE A 200 -13.70 9.68 8.04
#